data_AF-A0A932DMH6-F1
#
_entry.id   AF-A0A932DMH6-F1
#
_cell.length_a   1.000
_cell.length_b   1.000
_cell.length_c   1.000
_cell.angle_alpha   90.00
_cell.angle_beta   90.00
_cell.angle_gamma   90.00
#
_symmetry.space_group_name_H-M   'P 1'
#
loop_
_entity.id
_entity.type
_entity.pdbx_description
1 polymer ?
#
loop_
_entity_poly.entity_id
_entity_poly.type
_entity_poly.pdbx_seq_one_letter_code
_entity_poly.pdbx_strand_id
1 'polypeptide(L)'
;MLRRRLGPIVLAAIGAILIIGAAGWLAFSTWLANPGAVAVPQAMAGLPLTQKSAGPEAVAEVSRLHGKEFPLISGAMATYGEGVVVLWVSGAPAGPMAAEMVRAMTDKIADASAGSARSPFTPLGERQMNGRAVYELSGMGQRHFYFQSGNLVIWLAADETIAENALDEALQFYP
;
A
#
# COMPACT_ATOMS: atom_id res chain seq x y z
N MET A 1 52.90 24.37 5.54
CA MET A 1 51.79 25.38 5.56
C MET A 1 50.45 24.86 5.04
N LEU A 2 50.37 23.66 4.43
CA LEU A 2 49.12 23.13 3.84
C LEU A 2 48.07 22.62 4.87
N ARG A 3 48.50 22.21 6.07
CA ARG A 3 47.61 21.67 7.13
C ARG A 3 46.67 22.69 7.79
N ARG A 4 46.97 24.00 7.74
CA ARG A 4 46.19 25.03 8.47
C ARG A 4 44.94 25.53 7.73
N ARG A 5 44.77 25.20 6.44
CA ARG A 5 43.61 25.63 5.63
C ARG A 5 42.54 24.55 5.42
N LEU A 6 42.81 23.32 5.85
CA LEU A 6 41.88 22.19 5.69
C LEU A 6 40.72 22.24 6.71
N GLY A 7 40.98 22.72 7.93
CA GLY A 7 39.96 22.77 9.00
C GLY A 7 38.67 23.52 8.61
N PRO A 8 38.76 24.78 8.13
CA PRO A 8 37.58 25.54 7.72
C PRO A 8 36.83 24.92 6.53
N ILE A 9 37.55 24.32 5.57
CA ILE A 9 36.95 23.68 4.39
C ILE A 9 36.18 22.41 4.81
N VAL A 10 36.76 21.61 5.71
CA VAL A 10 36.10 20.41 6.25
C VAL A 10 34.85 20.80 7.05
N LEU A 11 34.92 21.84 7.89
CA LEU A 11 33.77 22.34 8.63
C LEU A 11 32.66 22.87 7.70
N ALA A 12 33.03 23.60 6.64
CA ALA A 12 32.07 24.07 5.63
C ALA A 12 31.42 22.90 4.88
N ALA A 13 32.19 21.86 4.53
CA ALA A 13 31.67 20.66 3.89
C ALA A 13 30.70 19.89 4.81
N ILE A 14 31.05 19.71 6.09
CA ILE A 14 30.16 19.10 7.08
C ILE A 14 28.89 19.94 7.25
N GLY A 15 29.02 21.26 7.37
CA GLY A 15 27.87 22.16 7.45
C GLY A 15 26.95 22.04 6.24
N ALA A 16 27.50 21.97 5.03
CA ALA A 16 26.73 21.77 3.81
C ALA A 16 26.01 20.41 3.80
N ILE A 17 26.68 19.33 4.21
CA ILE A 17 26.07 17.99 4.31
C ILE A 17 24.90 18.01 5.32
N LEU A 18 25.08 18.64 6.48
CA LEU A 18 24.03 18.74 7.50
C LEU A 18 22.82 19.54 6.98
N ILE A 19 23.06 20.65 6.28
CA ILE A 19 21.99 21.45 5.68
C ILE A 19 21.23 20.66 4.61
N ILE A 20 21.95 19.95 3.73
CA ILE A 20 21.32 19.10 2.69
C ILE A 20 20.52 17.98 3.34
N GLY A 21 21.07 17.32 4.36
CA GLY A 21 20.37 16.29 5.12
C GLY A 21 19.10 16.81 5.80
N ALA A 22 19.17 17.98 6.45
CA ALA A 22 18.03 18.61 7.08
C ALA A 22 16.95 19.04 6.07
N ALA A 23 17.36 19.61 4.93
CA ALA A 23 16.44 19.97 3.85
C ALA A 23 15.77 18.73 3.25
N GLY A 24 16.53 17.65 3.03
CA GLY A 24 16.01 16.36 2.57
C GLY A 24 15.02 15.75 3.57
N TRP A 25 15.33 15.79 4.86
CA TRP A 25 14.42 15.34 5.92
C TRP A 25 13.12 16.14 5.96
N LEU A 26 13.21 17.47 5.88
CA LEU A 26 12.02 18.34 5.85
C LEU A 26 11.15 18.05 4.63
N ALA A 27 11.73 17.94 3.44
CA ALA A 27 11.01 17.60 2.21
C ALA A 27 10.33 16.23 2.31
N PHE A 28 11.03 15.22 2.82
CA PHE A 28 10.48 13.89 3.00
C PHE A 28 9.33 13.87 4.02
N SER A 29 9.49 14.57 5.14
CA SER A 29 8.45 14.66 6.18
C SER A 29 7.19 15.39 5.69
N THR A 30 7.34 16.45 4.88
CA THR A 30 6.20 17.17 4.30
C THR A 30 5.49 16.33 3.25
N TRP A 31 6.22 15.54 2.48
CA TRP A 31 5.64 14.61 1.52
C TRP A 31 4.81 13.52 2.23
N LEU A 32 5.33 12.93 3.30
CA LEU A 32 4.59 11.95 4.11
C LEU A 32 3.38 12.56 4.82
N ALA A 33 3.44 13.82 5.22
CA ALA A 33 2.32 14.52 5.85
C ALA A 33 1.16 14.82 4.88
N ASN A 34 1.41 14.79 3.57
CA ASN A 34 0.45 15.13 2.53
C ASN A 34 0.37 14.01 1.47
N PRO A 35 -0.11 12.82 1.84
CA PRO A 35 -0.17 11.70 0.92
C PRO A 35 -1.11 11.98 -0.25
N GLY A 36 -0.69 11.58 -1.45
CA GLY A 36 -1.43 11.80 -2.70
C GLY A 36 -2.67 10.93 -2.84
N ALA A 37 -3.60 11.36 -3.69
CA ALA A 37 -4.74 10.55 -4.09
C ALA A 37 -4.34 9.53 -5.16
N VAL A 38 -4.88 8.31 -5.07
CA VAL A 38 -4.75 7.29 -6.12
C VAL A 38 -6.06 7.19 -6.91
N ALA A 39 -5.96 7.01 -8.23
CA ALA A 39 -7.13 6.78 -9.07
C ALA A 39 -7.73 5.40 -8.78
N VAL A 40 -9.05 5.30 -8.93
CA VAL A 40 -9.83 4.06 -8.82
C VAL A 40 -10.78 3.97 -10.01
N PRO A 41 -11.15 2.76 -10.46
CA PRO A 41 -12.17 2.57 -11.47
C PRO A 41 -13.49 3.28 -11.13
N GLN A 42 -14.24 3.70 -12.16
CA GLN A 42 -15.61 4.25 -11.97
C GLN A 42 -16.67 3.15 -11.85
N ALA A 43 -16.32 1.94 -12.26
CA ALA A 43 -17.11 0.73 -12.08
C ALA A 43 -16.15 -0.45 -11.90
N MET A 44 -16.60 -1.51 -11.22
CA MET A 44 -15.85 -2.75 -11.05
C MET A 44 -16.80 -3.94 -11.12
N ALA A 45 -16.49 -4.93 -11.96
CA ALA A 45 -17.33 -6.11 -12.23
C ALA A 45 -18.79 -5.74 -12.58
N GLY A 46 -18.96 -4.66 -13.36
CA GLY A 46 -20.27 -4.13 -13.75
C GLY A 46 -21.02 -3.34 -12.66
N LEU A 47 -20.45 -3.19 -11.46
CA LEU A 47 -21.02 -2.41 -10.37
C LEU A 47 -20.51 -0.96 -10.39
N PRO A 48 -21.37 0.05 -10.24
CA PRO A 48 -20.93 1.44 -10.18
C PRO A 48 -20.20 1.74 -8.87
N LEU A 49 -19.26 2.68 -8.92
CA LEU A 49 -18.63 3.26 -7.74
C LEU A 49 -19.69 3.99 -6.90
N THR A 50 -19.88 3.57 -5.66
CA THR A 50 -20.86 4.16 -4.73
C THR A 50 -20.20 5.04 -3.67
N GLN A 51 -18.99 4.71 -3.23
CA GLN A 51 -18.22 5.53 -2.28
C GLN A 51 -16.74 5.56 -2.65
N LYS A 52 -16.08 6.69 -2.36
CA LYS A 52 -14.64 6.86 -2.58
C LYS A 52 -14.05 7.78 -1.51
N SER A 53 -12.91 7.38 -0.96
CA SER A 53 -11.99 8.25 -0.22
C SER A 53 -10.59 8.12 -0.83
N ALA A 54 -9.81 9.20 -0.83
CA ALA A 54 -8.46 9.18 -1.39
C ALA A 54 -7.54 10.19 -0.68
N GLY A 55 -6.23 9.99 -0.81
CA GLY A 55 -5.24 10.88 -0.21
C GLY A 55 -5.17 10.72 1.31
N PRO A 56 -5.11 11.82 2.08
CA PRO A 56 -4.93 11.77 3.53
C PRO A 56 -5.97 10.93 4.28
N GLU A 57 -7.23 11.01 3.86
CA GLU A 57 -8.34 10.28 4.49
C GLU A 57 -8.16 8.76 4.32
N ALA A 58 -7.87 8.30 3.10
CA ALA A 58 -7.66 6.88 2.82
C ALA A 58 -6.40 6.34 3.53
N VAL A 59 -5.31 7.11 3.54
CA VAL A 59 -4.08 6.73 4.26
C VAL A 59 -4.32 6.64 5.76
N ALA A 60 -5.10 7.55 6.34
CA ALA A 60 -5.45 7.50 7.75
C ALA A 60 -6.26 6.23 8.08
N GLU A 61 -7.20 5.84 7.22
CA GLU A 61 -7.99 4.63 7.40
C GLU A 61 -7.15 3.35 7.29
N VAL A 62 -6.29 3.24 6.27
CA VAL A 62 -5.37 2.10 6.14
C VAL A 62 -4.44 2.01 7.34
N SER A 63 -3.91 3.16 7.80
CA SER A 63 -3.03 3.24 8.97
C SER A 63 -3.73 2.84 10.27
N ARG A 64 -5.05 3.06 10.37
CA ARG A 64 -5.86 2.62 11.51
C ARG A 64 -6.01 1.10 11.55
N LEU A 65 -6.11 0.46 10.39
CA LEU A 65 -6.28 -1.00 10.25
C LEU A 65 -4.95 -1.76 10.41
N HIS A 66 -3.86 -1.25 9.83
CA HIS A 66 -2.57 -1.94 9.77
C HIS A 66 -1.50 -1.37 10.71
N GLY A 67 -1.81 -0.29 11.44
CA GLY A 67 -0.83 0.46 12.23
C GLY A 67 0.04 1.37 11.37
N LYS A 68 1.01 2.04 12.00
CA LYS A 68 1.96 2.96 11.34
C LYS A 68 3.29 2.29 10.99
N GLU A 69 3.25 0.99 10.69
CA GLU A 69 4.46 0.20 10.41
C GLU A 69 5.16 0.61 9.11
N PHE A 70 4.39 1.12 8.13
CA PHE A 70 4.91 1.52 6.84
C PHE A 70 4.60 2.99 6.52
N PRO A 71 5.55 3.73 5.94
CA PRO A 71 5.26 5.06 5.41
C PRO A 71 4.37 4.94 4.18
N LEU A 72 3.20 5.58 4.20
CA LEU A 72 2.29 5.65 3.07
C LEU A 72 2.34 7.05 2.45
N ILE A 73 2.57 7.10 1.14
CA ILE A 73 2.72 8.36 0.37
C ILE A 73 1.49 8.66 -0.48
N SER A 74 0.57 7.71 -0.61
CA SER A 74 -0.70 7.88 -1.30
C SER A 74 -1.69 6.80 -0.87
N GLY A 75 -2.97 7.05 -1.06
CA GLY A 75 -4.01 6.07 -0.76
C GLY A 75 -5.32 6.30 -1.49
N ALA A 76 -6.10 5.23 -1.62
CA ALA A 76 -7.50 5.27 -1.99
C ALA A 76 -8.28 4.11 -1.35
N MET A 77 -9.55 4.34 -1.07
CA MET A 77 -10.54 3.32 -0.74
C MET A 77 -11.76 3.57 -1.62
N ALA A 78 -12.28 2.53 -2.25
CA ALA A 78 -13.44 2.59 -3.12
C ALA A 78 -14.40 1.45 -2.83
N THR A 79 -15.68 1.77 -2.84
CA THR A 79 -16.77 0.82 -2.64
C THR A 79 -17.66 0.82 -3.87
N TYR A 80 -18.01 -0.35 -4.37
CA TYR A 80 -18.86 -0.53 -5.54
C TYR A 80 -20.08 -1.37 -5.16
N GLY A 81 -21.24 -1.04 -5.76
CA GLY A 81 -22.48 -1.78 -5.56
C GLY A 81 -22.89 -1.94 -4.09
N GLU A 82 -22.74 -0.89 -3.28
CA GLU A 82 -23.09 -0.89 -1.84
C GLU A 82 -22.30 -1.90 -0.97
N GLY A 83 -21.02 -2.13 -1.29
CA GLY A 83 -20.13 -2.98 -0.47
C GLY A 83 -19.87 -4.36 -1.04
N VAL A 84 -20.51 -4.69 -2.16
CA VAL A 84 -20.32 -5.95 -2.89
C VAL A 84 -18.88 -6.08 -3.41
N VAL A 85 -18.24 -4.96 -3.73
CA VAL A 85 -16.78 -4.90 -3.96
C VAL A 85 -16.19 -3.73 -3.18
N VAL A 86 -15.09 -3.97 -2.49
CA VAL A 86 -14.31 -2.93 -1.80
C VAL A 86 -12.84 -3.05 -2.20
N LEU A 87 -12.27 -1.92 -2.61
CA LEU A 87 -10.90 -1.81 -3.08
C LEU A 87 -10.14 -0.85 -2.17
N TRP A 88 -9.01 -1.29 -1.64
CA TRP A 88 -8.03 -0.45 -0.96
C TRP A 88 -6.74 -0.42 -1.77
N VAL A 89 -6.18 0.77 -1.91
CA VAL A 89 -4.91 0.99 -2.62
C VAL A 89 -4.00 1.83 -1.74
N SER A 90 -2.81 1.33 -1.48
CA SER A 90 -1.82 1.97 -0.61
C SER A 90 -0.52 2.17 -1.37
N GLY A 91 -0.03 3.40 -1.45
CA GLY A 91 1.25 3.70 -2.10
C GLY A 91 2.39 3.79 -1.10
N ALA A 92 3.45 3.02 -1.35
CA ALA A 92 4.71 3.08 -0.63
C ALA A 92 5.71 4.02 -1.35
N PRO A 93 6.75 4.53 -0.67
CA PRO A 93 7.78 5.35 -1.30
C PRO A 93 8.49 4.67 -2.47
N ALA A 94 8.58 3.33 -2.47
CA ALA A 94 9.25 2.56 -3.51
C ALA A 94 8.68 1.13 -3.63
N GLY A 95 8.89 0.52 -4.81
CA GLY A 95 8.46 -0.85 -5.09
C GLY A 95 8.94 -1.90 -4.08
N PRO A 96 10.23 -1.92 -3.67
CA PRO A 96 10.70 -2.84 -2.64
C PRO A 96 9.97 -2.71 -1.30
N MET A 97 9.52 -1.51 -0.95
CA MET A 97 8.75 -1.27 0.27
C MET A 97 7.31 -1.79 0.13
N ALA A 98 6.69 -1.63 -1.05
CA ALA A 98 5.39 -2.26 -1.33
C ALA A 98 5.48 -3.80 -1.27
N ALA A 99 6.57 -4.38 -1.77
CA ALA A 99 6.82 -5.82 -1.67
C ALA A 99 6.99 -6.28 -0.20
N GLU A 100 7.66 -5.47 0.63
CA GLU A 100 7.78 -5.72 2.07
C GLU A 100 6.44 -5.64 2.79
N MET A 101 5.59 -4.67 2.43
CA MET A 101 4.23 -4.57 2.95
C MET A 101 3.41 -5.82 2.64
N VAL A 102 3.43 -6.31 1.39
CA VAL A 102 2.73 -7.54 1.00
C VAL A 102 3.24 -8.74 1.80
N ARG A 103 4.56 -8.90 1.92
CA ARG A 103 5.14 -9.98 2.74
C ARG A 103 4.71 -9.91 4.21
N ALA A 104 4.79 -8.73 4.81
CA ALA A 104 4.37 -8.54 6.20
C ALA A 104 2.87 -8.84 6.41
N MET A 105 2.01 -8.55 5.42
CA MET A 105 0.59 -8.93 5.45
C MET A 105 0.43 -10.44 5.38
N THR A 106 1.13 -11.12 4.46
CA THR A 106 1.12 -12.58 4.34
C THR A 106 1.58 -13.27 5.62
N ASP A 107 2.69 -12.82 6.19
CA ASP A 107 3.26 -13.38 7.43
C ASP A 107 2.29 -13.21 8.60
N LYS A 108 1.70 -12.01 8.77
CA LYS A 108 0.70 -11.76 9.83
C LYS A 108 -0.54 -12.63 9.69
N ILE A 109 -1.03 -12.83 8.47
CA ILE A 109 -2.19 -13.71 8.22
C ILE A 109 -1.82 -15.15 8.56
N ALA A 110 -0.65 -15.63 8.13
CA ALA A 110 -0.19 -16.99 8.41
C ALA A 110 0.00 -17.24 9.91
N ASP A 111 0.65 -16.33 10.63
CA ASP A 111 0.89 -16.43 12.08
C ASP A 111 -0.43 -16.42 12.86
N ALA A 112 -1.37 -15.54 12.50
CA ALA A 112 -2.69 -15.48 13.12
C ALA A 112 -3.49 -16.77 12.86
N SER A 113 -3.39 -17.33 11.66
CA SER A 113 -3.99 -18.64 11.35
C SER A 113 -3.35 -19.80 12.13
N ALA A 114 -2.11 -19.65 12.61
CA ALA A 114 -1.33 -20.74 13.18
C ALA A 114 -1.41 -20.90 14.71
N GLY A 115 -1.73 -19.88 15.54
CA GLY A 115 -1.41 -20.05 16.97
C GLY A 115 -2.00 -19.24 18.11
N SER A 116 -2.85 -18.21 17.98
CA SER A 116 -3.41 -17.58 19.22
C SER A 116 -4.63 -16.67 19.07
N ALA A 117 -4.94 -16.17 17.88
CA ALA A 117 -6.15 -15.40 17.59
C ALA A 117 -6.60 -15.79 16.18
N ARG A 118 -7.84 -16.27 16.01
CA ARG A 118 -8.33 -16.60 14.65
C ARG A 118 -8.29 -15.34 13.81
N SER A 119 -7.39 -15.31 12.82
CA SER A 119 -7.51 -14.41 11.68
C SER A 119 -8.94 -14.48 11.15
N PRO A 120 -9.60 -13.34 10.82
CA PRO A 120 -10.88 -13.38 10.13
C PRO A 120 -10.76 -13.89 8.69
N PHE A 121 -9.52 -14.11 8.21
CA PHE A 121 -9.19 -14.60 6.89
C PHE A 121 -8.56 -15.99 6.92
N THR A 122 -8.99 -16.83 5.98
CA THR A 122 -8.43 -18.15 5.68
C THR A 122 -7.66 -18.06 4.35
N PRO A 123 -6.35 -18.35 4.33
CA PRO A 123 -5.60 -18.42 3.09
C PRO A 123 -6.13 -19.52 2.17
N LEU A 124 -6.33 -19.19 0.89
CA LEU A 124 -6.74 -20.14 -0.15
C LEU A 124 -5.56 -20.54 -1.06
N GLY A 125 -4.55 -19.66 -1.18
CA GLY A 125 -3.34 -19.93 -1.94
C GLY A 125 -2.69 -18.67 -2.49
N GLU A 126 -1.69 -18.89 -3.33
CA GLU A 126 -1.02 -17.88 -4.15
C GLU A 126 -1.01 -18.36 -5.60
N ARG A 127 -1.21 -17.45 -6.55
CA ARG A 127 -1.04 -17.74 -7.98
C ARG A 127 -0.33 -16.61 -8.70
N GLN A 128 0.34 -16.96 -9.80
CA GLN A 128 0.99 -15.98 -10.68
C GLN A 128 0.03 -15.54 -11.77
N MET A 129 -0.25 -14.23 -11.86
CA MET A 129 -1.08 -13.62 -12.89
C MET A 129 -0.40 -12.38 -13.43
N ASN A 130 -0.36 -12.19 -14.75
CA ASN A 130 0.27 -11.00 -15.38
C ASN A 130 1.68 -10.67 -14.84
N GLY A 131 2.48 -11.70 -14.56
CA GLY A 131 3.85 -11.57 -14.07
C GLY A 131 4.00 -11.19 -12.59
N ARG A 132 2.94 -11.27 -11.78
CA ARG A 132 2.99 -10.95 -10.34
C ARG A 132 2.26 -12.00 -9.50
N ALA A 133 2.67 -12.11 -8.24
CA ALA A 133 1.97 -12.92 -7.24
C ALA A 133 0.65 -12.26 -6.84
N VAL A 134 -0.43 -13.04 -6.84
CA VAL A 134 -1.73 -12.68 -6.28
C VAL A 134 -2.02 -13.67 -5.15
N TYR A 135 -2.24 -13.12 -3.96
CA TYR A 135 -2.57 -13.90 -2.77
C TYR A 135 -4.08 -13.93 -2.58
N GLU A 136 -4.62 -15.11 -2.29
CA GLU A 136 -6.07 -15.35 -2.19
C GLU A 136 -6.46 -15.71 -0.77
N LEU A 137 -7.53 -15.09 -0.28
CA LEU A 137 -8.13 -15.41 1.01
C LEU A 137 -9.65 -15.53 0.89
N SER A 138 -10.28 -16.23 1.83
CA SER A 138 -11.69 -16.09 2.14
C SER A 138 -11.86 -15.53 3.55
N GLY A 139 -12.90 -14.75 3.78
CA GLY A 139 -13.18 -14.20 5.09
C GLY A 139 -14.34 -13.21 5.04
N MET A 140 -15.01 -12.99 6.16
CA MET A 140 -16.07 -11.98 6.27
C MET A 140 -17.19 -12.08 5.21
N GLY A 141 -17.42 -13.26 4.62
CA GLY A 141 -18.42 -13.47 3.56
C GLY A 141 -17.94 -13.11 2.15
N GLN A 142 -16.67 -12.74 1.97
CA GLN A 142 -16.10 -12.32 0.69
C GLN A 142 -14.84 -13.11 0.35
N ARG A 143 -14.47 -13.06 -0.94
CA ARG A 143 -13.14 -13.42 -1.41
C ARG A 143 -12.26 -12.18 -1.36
N HIS A 144 -11.01 -12.38 -0.98
CA HIS A 144 -10.03 -11.31 -0.93
C HIS A 144 -8.82 -11.65 -1.80
N PHE A 145 -8.31 -10.62 -2.46
CA PHE A 145 -7.07 -10.67 -3.21
C PHE A 145 -6.18 -9.54 -2.77
N TYR A 146 -4.89 -9.80 -2.67
CA TYR A 146 -3.92 -8.73 -2.52
C TYR A 146 -2.67 -9.01 -3.34
N PHE A 147 -2.12 -7.93 -3.90
CA PHE A 147 -0.98 -7.99 -4.78
C PHE A 147 -0.28 -6.62 -4.85
N GLN A 148 0.93 -6.64 -5.40
CA GLN A 148 1.71 -5.44 -5.65
C GLN A 148 1.57 -4.98 -7.11
N SER A 149 1.52 -3.67 -7.32
CA SER A 149 1.63 -3.03 -8.64
C SER A 149 2.59 -1.85 -8.57
N GLY A 150 3.82 -2.01 -9.06
CA GLY A 150 4.85 -0.99 -8.88
C GLY A 150 5.12 -0.69 -7.41
N ASN A 151 4.85 0.54 -6.97
CA ASN A 151 4.92 0.96 -5.56
C ASN A 151 3.57 0.94 -4.83
N LEU A 152 2.52 0.38 -5.45
CA LEU A 152 1.20 0.23 -4.87
C LEU A 152 1.00 -1.18 -4.30
N VAL A 153 0.27 -1.26 -3.21
CA VAL A 153 -0.33 -2.48 -2.67
C VAL A 153 -1.83 -2.37 -2.85
N ILE A 154 -2.41 -3.37 -3.51
CA ILE A 154 -3.84 -3.46 -3.79
C ILE A 154 -4.40 -4.54 -2.88
N TRP A 155 -5.50 -4.22 -2.19
CA TRP A 155 -6.35 -5.21 -1.52
C TRP A 155 -7.76 -5.08 -2.08
N LEU A 156 -8.30 -6.17 -2.60
CA LEU A 156 -9.62 -6.25 -3.19
C LEU A 156 -10.45 -7.25 -2.37
N ALA A 157 -11.61 -6.84 -1.89
CA ALA A 157 -12.63 -7.70 -1.33
C ALA A 157 -13.83 -7.72 -2.27
N ALA A 158 -14.37 -8.89 -2.59
CA ALA A 158 -15.50 -9.01 -3.49
C ALA A 158 -16.35 -10.24 -3.14
N ASP A 159 -17.65 -10.15 -3.38
CA ASP A 159 -18.56 -11.29 -3.28
C ASP A 159 -18.13 -12.42 -4.22
N GLU A 160 -18.34 -13.67 -3.77
CA GLU A 160 -17.78 -14.87 -4.40
C GLU A 160 -18.13 -15.01 -5.89
N THR A 161 -19.35 -14.64 -6.27
CA THR A 161 -19.87 -14.79 -7.64
C THR A 161 -19.23 -13.84 -8.66
N ILE A 162 -18.65 -12.74 -8.21
CA ILE A 162 -18.06 -11.70 -9.08
C ILE A 162 -16.56 -11.48 -8.82
N ALA A 163 -16.00 -12.13 -7.79
CA ALA A 163 -14.65 -11.91 -7.29
C ALA A 163 -13.56 -12.04 -8.37
N GLU A 164 -13.67 -13.05 -9.24
CA GLU A 164 -12.70 -13.26 -10.31
C GLU A 164 -12.76 -12.15 -11.37
N ASN A 165 -13.96 -11.72 -11.77
CA ASN A 165 -14.12 -10.60 -12.71
C ASN A 165 -13.58 -9.29 -12.11
N ALA A 166 -13.85 -9.04 -10.82
CA ALA A 166 -13.34 -7.87 -10.12
C ALA A 166 -11.80 -7.87 -10.04
N LEU A 167 -11.20 -9.05 -9.80
CA LEU A 167 -9.75 -9.20 -9.79
C LEU A 167 -9.14 -8.94 -11.17
N ASP A 168 -9.70 -9.51 -12.23
CA ASP A 168 -9.19 -9.31 -13.59
C ASP A 168 -9.22 -7.82 -13.99
N GLU A 169 -10.29 -7.11 -13.66
CA GLU A 169 -10.39 -5.67 -13.89
C GLU A 169 -9.39 -4.88 -13.03
N ALA A 170 -9.19 -5.27 -11.76
CA ALA A 170 -8.19 -4.64 -10.89
C ALA A 170 -6.76 -4.83 -11.42
N LEU A 171 -6.42 -6.03 -11.90
CA LEU A 171 -5.11 -6.34 -12.50
C LEU A 171 -4.87 -5.58 -13.82
N GLN A 172 -5.93 -5.27 -14.57
CA GLN A 172 -5.84 -4.46 -15.78
C GLN A 172 -5.69 -2.97 -15.46
N PHE A 173 -6.42 -2.48 -14.46
CA PHE A 173 -6.37 -1.07 -14.05
C PHE A 173 -5.06 -0.71 -13.33
N TYR A 174 -4.49 -1.65 -12.58
CA TYR A 174 -3.20 -1.51 -11.91
C TYR A 174 -2.18 -2.47 -12.55
N PRO A 175 -1.45 -2.03 -13.60
CA PRO A 175 -0.44 -2.82 -14.29
C PRO A 175 0.92 -2.83 -13.56
#